data_AF-T1C2W6-F1
#
_entry.id   AF-T1C2W6-F1
#
_cell.length_a   1.000
_cell.length_b   1.000
_cell.length_c   1.000
_cell.angle_alpha   90.00
_cell.angle_beta   90.00
_cell.angle_gamma   90.00
#
_symmetry.space_group_name_H-M   'P 1'
#
loop_
_entity.id
_entity.type
_entity.pdbx_description
1 polymer ?
#
loop_
_entity_poly.entity_id
_entity_poly.type
_entity_poly.pdbx_seq_one_letter_code
_entity_poly.pdbx_strand_id
1 'polypeptide(L)'
;NKRLKVSMRSIQISKGDTVKIVTGSKKGTSGKVTRVDLRKGKLFIESYNRKDAKGKEKPISINISNVYITDLNLSDKKRAQKLKVAPTTSAKPSVEAKDVIQNGKQREQ
;
A
#
# COMPACT_ATOMS: atom_id res chain seq x y z
N ASN A 1 14.29 14.19 1.85
CA ASN A 1 13.90 12.77 1.60
C ASN A 1 13.78 12.01 2.91
N LYS A 2 12.58 11.53 3.25
CA LYS A 2 12.33 10.74 4.47
C LYS A 2 12.94 9.34 4.29
N ARG A 3 13.94 8.98 5.11
CA ARG A 3 14.56 7.65 5.13
C ARG A 3 13.88 6.80 6.20
N LEU A 4 13.60 5.54 5.91
CA LEU A 4 13.13 4.58 6.91
C LEU A 4 14.22 4.36 7.96
N LYS A 5 13.83 4.22 9.24
CA LYS A 5 14.74 3.88 10.35
C LYS A 5 15.04 2.38 10.34
N VAL A 6 15.74 1.93 9.31
CA VAL A 6 16.14 0.54 9.08
C VAL A 6 17.64 0.48 8.82
N SER A 7 18.29 -0.59 9.26
CA SER A 7 19.75 -0.75 9.11
C SER A 7 20.18 -0.92 7.64
N MET A 8 19.29 -1.40 6.78
CA MET A 8 19.59 -1.74 5.39
C MET A 8 19.09 -0.68 4.39
N ARG A 9 19.85 -0.47 3.30
CA ARG A 9 19.44 0.43 2.21
C ARG A 9 18.33 -0.16 1.34
N SER A 10 18.28 -1.48 1.18
CA SER A 10 17.31 -2.20 0.36
C SER A 10 16.65 -3.32 1.15
N ILE A 11 15.35 -3.52 0.91
CA ILE A 11 14.50 -4.49 1.61
C ILE A 11 13.55 -5.10 0.58
N GLN A 12 13.17 -6.36 0.79
CA GLN A 12 12.14 -7.01 -0.02
C GLN A 12 10.76 -6.38 0.21
N ILE A 13 10.07 -6.04 -0.88
CA ILE A 13 8.70 -5.53 -0.86
C ILE A 13 7.73 -6.66 -0.50
N SER A 14 6.77 -6.37 0.38
CA SER A 14 5.67 -7.26 0.74
C SER A 14 4.32 -6.63 0.38
N LYS A 15 3.29 -7.47 0.36
CA LYS A 15 1.90 -7.00 0.24
C LYS A 15 1.56 -6.12 1.43
N GLY A 16 0.92 -4.98 1.16
CA GLY A 16 0.52 -4.00 2.17
C GLY A 16 1.61 -3.00 2.58
N ASP A 17 2.82 -3.08 2.03
CA ASP A 17 3.78 -1.97 2.15
C ASP A 17 3.26 -0.74 1.37
N THR A 18 3.58 0.45 1.86
CA THR A 18 3.32 1.70 1.13
C THR A 18 4.56 2.08 0.36
N VAL A 19 4.39 2.36 -0.92
CA VAL A 19 5.48 2.63 -1.83
C VAL A 19 5.22 3.87 -2.66
N LYS A 20 6.28 4.52 -3.14
CA LYS A 20 6.22 5.68 -4.02
C LYS A 20 7.09 5.48 -5.25
N ILE A 21 6.54 5.82 -6.41
CA ILE A 21 7.18 5.68 -7.71
C ILE A 21 8.21 6.81 -7.89
N VAL A 22 9.45 6.43 -8.21
CA VAL A 22 10.58 7.37 -8.39
C VAL A 22 10.77 7.76 -9.85
N THR A 23 10.49 6.84 -10.77
CA THR A 23 10.82 6.96 -12.19
C THR A 23 9.63 6.59 -13.07
N GLY A 24 9.56 7.17 -14.28
CA GLY A 24 8.54 6.89 -15.28
C GLY A 24 7.34 7.86 -15.24
N SER A 25 6.30 7.55 -16.01
CA SER A 25 5.21 8.49 -16.32
C SER A 25 4.34 8.88 -15.11
N LYS A 26 4.30 8.07 -14.05
CA LYS A 26 3.59 8.40 -12.80
C LYS A 26 4.54 8.56 -11.61
N LYS A 27 5.70 9.16 -11.85
CA LYS A 27 6.63 9.58 -10.81
C LYS A 27 5.89 10.44 -9.78
N GLY A 28 6.14 10.19 -8.50
CA GLY A 28 5.57 10.96 -7.40
C GLY A 28 4.31 10.34 -6.79
N THR A 29 3.63 9.43 -7.48
CA THR A 29 2.46 8.74 -6.94
C THR A 29 2.87 7.75 -5.86
N SER A 30 2.18 7.79 -4.72
CA SER A 30 2.26 6.81 -3.65
C SER A 30 1.04 5.89 -3.64
N GLY A 31 1.20 4.70 -3.07
CA GLY A 31 0.09 3.77 -2.87
C GLY A 31 0.51 2.49 -2.16
N LYS A 32 -0.48 1.70 -1.74
CA LYS A 32 -0.26 0.38 -1.15
C LYS A 32 -0.02 -0.67 -2.22
N VAL A 33 0.82 -1.64 -1.89
CA VAL A 33 1.11 -2.80 -2.74
C VAL A 33 0.03 -3.87 -2.57
N THR A 34 -0.73 -4.14 -3.63
CA THR A 34 -1.75 -5.19 -3.65
C THR A 34 -1.13 -6.56 -3.88
N ARG A 35 -0.22 -6.64 -4.87
CA ARG A 35 0.36 -7.90 -5.34
C ARG A 35 1.81 -7.72 -5.74
N VAL A 36 2.61 -8.75 -5.48
CA VAL A 36 4.01 -8.87 -5.88
C VAL A 36 4.18 -10.17 -6.65
N ASP A 37 4.68 -10.08 -7.88
CA ASP A 37 5.04 -11.22 -8.71
C ASP A 37 6.56 -11.43 -8.64
N LEU A 38 6.98 -12.33 -7.74
CA LEU A 38 8.40 -12.60 -7.49
C LEU A 38 9.14 -13.15 -8.72
N ARG A 39 8.46 -13.95 -9.56
CA ARG A 39 9.06 -14.54 -10.78
C ARG A 39 9.48 -13.48 -11.79
N LYS A 40 8.74 -12.36 -11.87
CA LYS A 40 8.96 -11.31 -12.87
C LYS A 40 9.57 -10.03 -12.27
N GLY A 41 9.75 -9.98 -10.94
CA GLY A 41 10.22 -8.77 -10.25
C GLY A 41 9.26 -7.58 -10.40
N LYS A 42 7.96 -7.85 -10.48
CA LYS A 42 6.92 -6.85 -10.73
C LYS A 42 5.99 -6.69 -9.54
N LEU A 43 5.50 -5.48 -9.34
CA LEU A 43 4.50 -5.14 -8.32
C LEU A 43 3.31 -4.41 -8.92
N PHE A 44 2.20 -4.46 -8.19
CA PHE A 44 0.96 -3.76 -8.51
C PHE A 44 0.57 -2.86 -7.34
N ILE A 45 0.22 -1.62 -7.65
CA ILE A 45 -0.15 -0.59 -6.67
C ILE A 45 -1.61 -0.21 -6.88
N GLU A 46 -2.38 -0.07 -5.81
CA GLU A 46 -3.80 0.28 -5.85
C GLU A 46 -4.07 1.59 -6.60
N SER A 47 -3.23 2.61 -6.39
CA SER A 47 -3.35 3.90 -7.08
C SER A 47 -2.88 3.87 -8.54
N TYR A 48 -2.38 2.73 -9.03
CA TYR A 48 -1.76 2.59 -10.36
C TYR A 48 -2.53 1.63 -11.27
N ASN A 49 -3.76 2.02 -11.60
CA ASN A 49 -4.59 1.33 -12.58
C ASN A 49 -4.67 2.10 -13.91
N ARG A 50 -5.03 1.38 -14.97
CA ARG A 50 -5.43 1.90 -16.29
C ARG A 50 -6.90 1.55 -16.52
N LYS A 51 -7.67 2.50 -17.03
CA LYS A 51 -9.05 2.25 -17.49
C LYS A 51 -9.03 1.79 -18.94
N ASP A 52 -9.73 0.70 -19.23
CA ASP A 52 -10.01 0.26 -20.59
C ASP A 52 -11.11 1.13 -21.23
N ALA A 53 -11.30 1.04 -22.55
CA ALA A 53 -12.41 1.70 -23.26
C ALA A 53 -13.80 1.29 -22.73
N LYS A 54 -13.91 0.09 -22.13
CA LYS A 54 -15.12 -0.44 -21.50
C LYS A 54 -15.26 -0.02 -20.02
N GLY A 55 -14.43 0.88 -19.52
CA GLY A 55 -14.47 1.40 -18.14
C GLY A 55 -13.89 0.48 -17.05
N LYS A 56 -13.48 -0.75 -17.38
CA LYS A 56 -12.84 -1.67 -16.42
C LYS A 56 -11.44 -1.20 -16.05
N GLU A 57 -11.10 -1.29 -14.77
CA GLU A 57 -9.77 -0.98 -14.26
C GLU A 57 -8.86 -2.21 -14.32
N LYS A 58 -7.70 -2.05 -14.97
CA LYS A 58 -6.64 -3.05 -15.00
C LYS A 58 -5.42 -2.54 -14.25
N PRO A 59 -4.87 -3.35 -13.33
CA PRO A 59 -3.66 -2.98 -12.62
C PRO A 59 -2.46 -3.04 -13.57
N ILE A 60 -1.64 -2.00 -13.55
CA ILE A 60 -0.43 -1.95 -14.38
C ILE A 60 0.75 -2.45 -13.53
N SER A 61 1.60 -3.29 -14.12
CA SER A 61 2.79 -3.77 -13.46
C SER A 61 3.90 -2.72 -13.43
N ILE A 62 4.55 -2.55 -12.29
CA ILE A 62 5.75 -1.71 -12.12
C ILE A 62 6.94 -2.58 -11.72
N ASN A 63 8.13 -2.23 -12.21
CA ASN A 63 9.38 -2.87 -11.78
C ASN A 63 9.78 -2.40 -10.38
N ILE A 64 10.22 -3.35 -9.54
CA ILE A 64 10.61 -3.10 -8.15
C ILE A 64 11.68 -1.99 -8.03
N SER A 65 12.63 -1.92 -8.96
CA SER A 65 13.72 -0.94 -8.95
C SER A 65 13.28 0.51 -9.14
N ASN A 66 12.05 0.75 -9.66
CA ASN A 66 11.54 2.09 -9.96
C ASN A 66 10.78 2.71 -8.79
N VAL A 67 10.84 2.07 -7.62
CA VAL A 67 9.97 2.35 -6.48
C VAL A 67 10.80 2.40 -5.20
N TYR A 68 10.41 3.27 -4.27
CA TYR A 68 10.96 3.29 -2.92
C TYR A 68 9.84 3.09 -1.89
N ILE A 69 10.15 2.40 -0.79
CA ILE A 69 9.21 2.13 0.29
C ILE A 69 9.12 3.38 1.18
N THR A 70 7.90 3.85 1.45
CA THR A 70 7.66 4.93 2.42
C THR A 70 7.37 4.38 3.80
N ASP A 71 6.54 3.33 3.87
CA ASP A 71 6.05 2.74 5.11
C ASP A 71 6.05 1.22 5.00
N LEU A 72 6.48 0.55 6.06
CA LEU A 72 6.63 -0.90 6.11
C LEU A 72 5.44 -1.55 6.84
N ASN A 73 4.96 -2.65 6.29
CA ASN A 73 4.08 -3.55 7.00
C ASN A 73 4.91 -4.54 7.84
N LEU A 74 4.80 -4.43 9.17
CA LEU A 74 5.49 -5.27 10.16
C LEU A 74 4.58 -6.32 10.81
N SER A 75 3.46 -6.66 10.18
CA SER A 75 2.54 -7.69 10.70
C SER A 75 3.19 -9.07 10.85
N ASP A 76 4.16 -9.41 9.99
CA ASP A 76 4.90 -10.67 10.07
C ASP A 76 6.09 -10.58 11.05
N LYS A 77 6.05 -11.40 12.11
CA LYS A 77 7.11 -11.52 13.13
C LYS A 77 8.47 -11.86 12.52
N LYS A 78 8.53 -12.74 11.51
CA LYS A 78 9.80 -13.14 10.87
C LYS A 78 10.43 -11.97 10.10
N ARG A 79 9.58 -11.14 9.48
CA ARG A 79 10.01 -9.92 8.79
C ARG A 79 10.55 -8.89 9.78
N ALA A 80 9.83 -8.63 10.87
CA ALA A 80 10.27 -7.70 11.91
C ALA A 80 11.64 -8.08 12.50
N GLN A 81 11.84 -9.37 12.82
CA GLN A 81 13.13 -9.88 13.30
C GLN A 81 14.27 -9.66 12.29
N LYS A 82 14.05 -9.96 11.00
CA LYS A 82 15.05 -9.75 9.94
C LYS A 82 15.45 -8.29 9.79
N LEU A 83 14.50 -7.38 9.94
CA LEU A 83 14.76 -5.95 9.86
C LEU A 83 15.40 -5.37 11.13
N LYS A 84 15.51 -6.16 12.22
CA LYS A 84 15.94 -5.72 13.56
C LYS A 84 15.18 -4.48 14.04
N VAL A 85 13.94 -4.33 13.57
CA VAL A 85 13.03 -3.27 13.99
C VAL A 85 12.13 -3.89 15.05
N ALA A 86 12.11 -3.33 16.26
CA ALA A 86 11.14 -3.73 17.26
C ALA A 86 9.73 -3.61 16.65
N PRO A 87 8.83 -4.60 16.85
CA PRO A 87 7.50 -4.55 16.27
C PRO A 87 6.78 -3.31 16.82
N THR A 88 6.70 -2.24 16.03
CA THR A 88 5.90 -1.08 16.37
C THR A 88 4.45 -1.47 16.14
N THR A 89 3.80 -1.84 17.24
CA THR A 89 2.37 -2.08 17.36
C THR A 89 1.61 -0.77 17.11
N SER A 90 1.55 -0.29 15.87
CA SER A 90 0.83 0.94 15.53
C SER A 90 0.26 0.85 14.12
N ALA A 91 -0.78 0.02 13.97
CA ALA A 91 -1.96 0.27 13.13
C ALA A 91 -2.74 -1.05 12.94
N LYS A 92 -3.51 -1.46 13.96
CA LYS A 92 -4.79 -2.13 13.66
C LYS A 92 -5.68 -1.04 13.06
N PRO A 93 -6.16 -1.15 11.81
CA PRO A 93 -7.13 -0.21 11.31
C PRO A 93 -8.45 -0.43 12.07
N SER A 94 -8.90 0.64 12.72
CA SER A 94 -10.24 0.81 13.28
C SER A 94 -11.28 0.81 12.15
N VAL A 95 -11.65 -0.38 11.65
CA VAL A 95 -12.80 -0.53 10.77
C VAL A 95 -13.85 -1.30 11.54
N GLU A 96 -14.60 -0.59 12.38
CA GLU A 96 -15.99 -0.88 12.80
C GLU A 96 -16.41 0.14 13.87
N ALA A 97 -16.50 1.41 13.48
CA ALA A 97 -17.34 2.38 14.17
C ALA A 97 -17.52 3.59 13.25
N LYS A 98 -18.78 4.02 13.12
CA LYS A 98 -19.30 5.23 12.44
C LYS A 98 -19.74 5.00 10.99
N ASP A 99 -20.97 5.23 10.54
CA ASP A 99 -22.19 5.82 11.10
C ASP A 99 -23.35 5.44 10.16
N VAL A 100 -24.45 4.85 10.66
CA VAL A 100 -25.77 4.89 9.98
C VAL A 100 -26.68 5.74 10.86
N ILE A 101 -26.49 7.06 10.78
CA ILE A 101 -27.48 8.04 11.21
C ILE A 101 -27.62 9.02 10.04
N GLN A 102 -28.64 8.79 9.22
CA GLN A 102 -29.28 9.85 8.44
C GLN A 102 -30.75 9.88 8.84
N ASN A 103 -31.10 10.99 9.47
CA ASN A 103 -32.41 11.38 9.91
C ASN A 103 -33.43 11.44 8.75
N GLY A 104 -34.71 11.23 9.09
CA GLY A 104 -35.80 12.05 8.53
C GLY A 104 -36.80 11.35 7.61
N LYS A 105 -37.83 10.72 8.19
CA LYS A 105 -39.19 10.90 7.68
C LYS A 105 -40.23 10.73 8.78
N GLN A 106 -40.69 11.88 9.26
CA GLN A 106 -41.98 12.05 9.92
C GLN A 106 -43.06 11.41 9.03
N ARG A 107 -43.93 10.60 9.64
CA ARG A 107 -45.29 10.36 9.13
C ARG A 107 -46.24 10.53 10.29
N GLU A 108 -47.08 11.55 10.12
CA GLU A 108 -48.20 11.95 10.96
C GLU A 108 -49.15 10.79 11.25
N GLN A 109 -49.75 10.89 12.45
CA GLN A 109 -51.08 10.35 12.75
C GLN A 109 -52.13 11.34 12.25
#